data_AF-Q4D545-F1
#
_entry.id   AF-Q4D545-F1
#
_cell.length_a   1.000
_cell.length_b   1.000
_cell.length_c   1.000
_cell.angle_alpha   90.00
_cell.angle_beta   90.00
_cell.angle_gamma   90.00
#
_symmetry.space_group_name_H-M   'P 1'
#
loop_
_entity.id
_entity.type
_entity.pdbx_description
1 polymer ?
#
loop_
_entity_poly.entity_id
_entity_poly.type
_entity_poly.pdbx_seq_one_letter_code
_entity_poly.pdbx_strand_id
1 'polypeptide(L)'
;MALRLTLLALGSRAKGYENRVMVYAHRRHRSWYQPPKLPHARSPLANKPPEEYGNTWDPRSGVDWYYRMRRRGAYRHWPWARWSDDPVRHHRETPFNRTFSHNSHGSNDGVPLWNYYAEVGQEYNTPSHFPLHYMAPFIHQYTGKMWSRNDIVRHLKLIEERTGLISIQDVHDNLPRLQEWGEVEMGTVPHGLLQHVEMLANDIVLQNRKKGFRRKLHENGVLRTSTMERYYALPHLRSGPPMPTTLQQPSGAFPWGKYTHMLGGTKIHPLHRPDGFLKENMYPP
;
A
#
# COMPACT_ATOMS: atom_id res chain seq x y z
N MET A 1 -30.13 -30.34 -2.80
CA MET A 1 -28.75 -30.39 -2.27
C MET A 1 -28.29 -28.96 -1.99
N ALA A 2 -27.72 -28.75 -0.80
CA ALA A 2 -27.72 -27.48 -0.08
C ALA A 2 -26.59 -26.51 -0.50
N LEU A 3 -26.96 -25.26 -0.81
CA LEU A 3 -26.04 -24.12 -0.85
C LEU A 3 -26.43 -23.15 0.28
N ARG A 4 -25.59 -23.12 1.32
CA ARG A 4 -25.68 -22.22 2.48
C ARG A 4 -25.32 -20.80 2.04
N LEU A 5 -26.29 -19.89 2.15
CA LEU A 5 -26.11 -18.44 2.00
C LEU A 5 -25.51 -17.84 3.27
N THR A 6 -24.42 -17.10 3.11
CA THR A 6 -23.77 -16.28 4.13
C THR A 6 -24.63 -15.05 4.44
N LEU A 7 -25.01 -14.93 5.71
CA LEU A 7 -25.68 -13.75 6.28
C LEU A 7 -24.73 -12.55 6.26
N LEU A 8 -25.10 -11.52 5.49
CA LEU A 8 -24.48 -10.20 5.58
C LEU A 8 -24.80 -9.57 6.93
N ALA A 9 -23.73 -9.28 7.67
CA ALA A 9 -23.77 -8.68 8.99
C ALA A 9 -24.47 -7.30 8.97
N LEU A 10 -25.34 -7.11 9.97
CA LEU A 10 -26.00 -5.88 10.34
C LEU A 10 -24.99 -4.77 10.68
N GLY A 11 -24.55 -4.05 9.66
CA GLY A 11 -23.83 -2.78 9.79
C GLY A 11 -24.82 -1.62 9.98
N SER A 12 -25.07 -1.29 11.24
CA SER A 12 -25.56 0.00 11.76
C SER A 12 -26.41 0.89 10.83
N ARG A 13 -27.72 0.87 11.10
CA ARG A 13 -28.67 1.94 10.76
C ARG A 13 -28.20 3.28 11.32
N ALA A 14 -27.46 4.06 10.54
CA ALA A 14 -27.40 5.50 10.71
C ALA A 14 -28.71 6.09 10.13
N LYS A 15 -29.46 6.75 11.01
CA LYS A 15 -30.73 7.43 10.72
C LYS A 15 -30.64 8.35 9.49
N GLY A 16 -31.24 7.94 8.38
CA GLY A 16 -32.32 8.66 7.67
C GLY A 16 -32.15 10.12 7.22
N TYR A 17 -30.95 10.69 7.22
CA TYR A 17 -30.70 12.07 6.72
C TYR A 17 -30.14 12.12 5.29
N GLU A 18 -30.09 10.99 4.60
CA GLU A 18 -29.71 10.89 3.18
C GLU A 18 -30.98 10.89 2.31
N ASN A 19 -31.01 11.70 1.25
CA ASN A 19 -31.96 11.70 0.13
C ASN A 19 -33.25 12.56 0.14
N ARG A 20 -33.61 13.34 1.18
CA ARG A 20 -34.78 14.25 1.09
C ARG A 20 -34.50 15.72 0.81
N VAL A 21 -33.25 16.19 0.86
CA VAL A 21 -32.90 17.62 0.62
C VAL A 21 -32.32 17.87 -0.79
N MET A 22 -31.86 16.82 -1.48
CA MET A 22 -31.30 16.93 -2.84
C MET A 22 -32.36 17.02 -3.96
N VAL A 23 -33.64 16.84 -3.65
CA VAL A 23 -34.73 16.82 -4.66
C VAL A 23 -35.29 18.23 -4.97
N TYR A 24 -35.02 19.25 -4.13
CA TYR A 24 -35.50 20.62 -4.38
C TYR A 24 -34.56 21.49 -5.25
N ALA A 25 -33.35 21.02 -5.56
CA ALA A 25 -32.37 21.78 -6.34
C ALA A 25 -32.51 21.59 -7.87
N HIS A 26 -33.28 20.60 -8.33
CA HIS A 26 -33.31 20.21 -9.75
C HIS A 26 -34.43 20.87 -10.58
N ARG A 27 -35.29 21.71 -9.98
CA ARG A 27 -36.46 22.33 -10.65
C ARG A 27 -36.38 23.84 -10.93
N ARG A 28 -35.21 24.49 -10.78
CA ARG A 28 -35.07 25.92 -11.10
C ARG A 28 -34.02 26.17 -12.17
N HIS A 29 -34.45 26.11 -13.44
CA HIS A 29 -33.63 26.36 -14.62
C HIS A 29 -33.15 27.81 -14.80
N ARG A 30 -33.37 28.71 -13.82
CA ARG A 30 -33.00 30.15 -13.90
C ARG A 30 -32.62 30.85 -12.58
N SER A 31 -32.63 30.19 -11.41
CA SER A 31 -32.19 30.87 -10.18
C SER A 31 -30.68 30.86 -10.08
N TRP A 32 -30.06 32.05 -9.97
CA TRP A 32 -28.68 32.19 -9.53
C TRP A 32 -28.42 31.22 -8.38
N TYR A 33 -27.47 30.30 -8.54
CA TYR A 33 -27.08 29.33 -7.52
C TYR A 33 -26.72 30.10 -6.24
N GLN A 34 -27.69 30.19 -5.32
CA GLN A 34 -27.48 30.79 -4.01
C GLN A 34 -26.44 29.96 -3.26
N PRO A 35 -25.56 30.63 -2.49
CA PRO A 35 -24.59 29.92 -1.67
C PRO A 35 -25.32 28.97 -0.70
N PRO A 36 -24.71 27.82 -0.37
CA PRO A 36 -25.32 26.85 0.55
C PRO A 36 -25.65 27.51 1.88
N LYS A 37 -26.78 27.13 2.49
CA LYS A 37 -27.20 27.61 3.82
C LYS A 37 -26.06 27.41 4.82
N LEU A 38 -25.88 28.36 5.76
CA LEU A 38 -24.79 28.40 6.75
C LEU A 38 -24.39 27.05 7.41
N PRO A 39 -25.31 26.13 7.76
CA PRO A 39 -24.93 24.85 8.36
C PRO A 39 -24.12 23.96 7.41
N HIS A 40 -24.45 23.96 6.13
CA HIS A 40 -23.72 23.19 5.11
C HIS A 40 -22.35 23.78 4.82
N ALA A 41 -22.16 25.09 5.00
CA ALA A 41 -20.86 25.74 4.81
C ALA A 41 -19.87 25.46 5.94
N ARG A 42 -20.35 25.15 7.15
CA ARG A 42 -19.53 24.85 8.35
C ARG A 42 -19.36 23.35 8.63
N SER A 43 -20.00 22.48 7.85
CA SER A 43 -19.82 21.04 7.98
C SER A 43 -18.39 20.63 7.61
N PRO A 44 -17.76 19.67 8.34
CA PRO A 44 -16.48 19.08 7.94
C PRO A 44 -16.50 18.42 6.55
N LEU A 45 -17.70 18.03 6.08
CA LEU A 45 -17.93 17.39 4.78
C LEU A 45 -18.06 18.41 3.63
N ALA A 46 -18.13 19.71 3.94
CA ALA A 46 -18.37 20.74 2.95
C ALA A 46 -17.24 20.79 1.91
N ASN A 47 -17.63 20.86 0.62
CA ASN A 47 -16.72 21.00 -0.52
C ASN A 47 -15.68 19.88 -0.71
N LYS A 48 -15.82 18.73 -0.02
CA LYS A 48 -14.98 17.55 -0.20
C LYS A 48 -15.65 16.51 -1.10
N PRO A 49 -14.88 15.75 -1.90
CA PRO A 49 -15.37 14.51 -2.47
C PRO A 49 -15.51 13.44 -1.35
N PRO A 50 -16.41 12.45 -1.51
CA PRO A 50 -16.69 11.46 -0.46
C PRO A 50 -15.48 10.65 -0.02
N GLU A 51 -14.51 10.43 -0.91
CA GLU A 51 -13.26 9.72 -0.62
C GLU A 51 -12.36 10.47 0.39
N GLU A 52 -12.47 11.80 0.47
CA GLU A 52 -11.67 12.64 1.37
C GLU A 52 -12.34 12.92 2.72
N TYR A 53 -13.55 12.41 2.96
CA TYR A 53 -14.28 12.66 4.22
C TYR A 53 -13.56 12.13 5.46
N GLY A 54 -12.75 11.08 5.32
CA GLY A 54 -11.92 10.55 6.41
C GLY A 54 -10.86 11.54 6.91
N ASN A 55 -10.48 12.52 6.08
CA ASN A 55 -9.54 13.56 6.45
C ASN A 55 -10.27 14.66 7.23
N THR A 56 -10.38 14.52 8.55
CA THR A 56 -11.02 15.53 9.40
C THR A 56 -10.11 16.73 9.70
N TRP A 57 -8.81 16.59 9.42
CA TRP A 57 -7.76 17.56 9.74
C TRP A 57 -7.66 18.74 8.75
N ASP A 58 -8.19 18.62 7.52
CA ASP A 58 -8.22 19.69 6.51
C ASP A 58 -9.65 20.10 6.11
N PRO A 59 -10.43 20.75 6.98
CA PRO A 59 -11.79 21.16 6.63
C PRO A 59 -11.80 22.10 5.42
N ARG A 60 -12.48 21.73 4.34
CA ARG A 60 -12.70 22.57 3.14
C ARG A 60 -13.98 23.41 3.26
N SER A 61 -14.37 23.70 4.49
CA SER A 61 -15.50 24.57 4.83
C SER A 61 -15.25 26.02 4.46
N GLY A 62 -16.32 26.81 4.41
CA GLY A 62 -16.24 28.25 4.14
C GLY A 62 -16.57 28.66 2.71
N VAL A 63 -16.91 29.94 2.57
CA VAL A 63 -17.40 30.53 1.31
C VAL A 63 -16.29 30.59 0.26
N ASP A 64 -15.05 30.85 0.66
CA ASP A 64 -13.90 30.90 -0.26
C ASP A 64 -13.62 29.54 -0.90
N TRP A 65 -13.66 28.45 -0.12
CA TRP A 65 -13.52 27.10 -0.65
C TRP A 65 -14.66 26.76 -1.62
N TYR A 66 -15.88 27.16 -1.31
CA TYR A 66 -17.00 27.01 -2.22
C TYR A 66 -16.77 27.74 -3.55
N TYR A 67 -16.27 28.99 -3.51
CA TYR A 67 -15.97 29.75 -4.72
C TYR A 67 -14.77 29.21 -5.50
N ARG A 68 -13.74 28.67 -4.83
CA ARG A 68 -12.61 27.96 -5.47
C ARG A 68 -13.07 26.72 -6.21
N MET A 69 -13.85 25.86 -5.55
CA MET A 69 -14.36 24.61 -6.13
C MET A 69 -15.33 24.87 -7.29
N ARG A 70 -16.15 25.92 -7.21
CA ARG A 70 -17.06 26.33 -8.28
C ARG A 70 -16.43 27.29 -9.30
N ARG A 71 -15.14 27.63 -9.15
CA ARG A 71 -14.38 28.56 -10.01
C ARG A 71 -15.12 29.88 -10.28
N ARG A 72 -15.55 30.56 -9.23
CA ARG A 72 -16.30 31.84 -9.32
C ARG A 72 -15.45 33.04 -8.89
N GLY A 73 -15.83 34.22 -9.37
CA GLY A 73 -15.24 35.50 -8.96
C GLY A 73 -13.72 35.50 -9.14
N ALA A 74 -13.00 35.83 -8.06
CA ALA A 74 -11.53 35.85 -8.02
C ALA A 74 -10.88 34.50 -8.37
N TYR A 75 -11.59 33.38 -8.23
CA TYR A 75 -11.06 32.03 -8.43
C TYR A 75 -11.45 31.41 -9.79
N ARG A 76 -11.86 32.23 -10.77
CA ARG A 76 -12.29 31.77 -12.10
C ARG A 76 -11.30 30.81 -12.77
N HIS A 77 -9.99 31.02 -12.57
CA HIS A 77 -8.91 30.20 -13.13
C HIS A 77 -8.13 29.41 -12.06
N TRP A 78 -8.77 29.00 -10.97
CA TRP A 78 -8.13 28.21 -9.92
C TRP A 78 -7.78 26.77 -10.37
N PRO A 79 -6.64 26.20 -9.92
CA PRO A 79 -5.54 26.86 -9.21
C PRO A 79 -4.65 27.68 -10.17
N TRP A 80 -4.00 28.72 -9.64
CA TRP A 80 -3.14 29.62 -10.43
C TRP A 80 -1.78 29.00 -10.79
N ALA A 81 -1.29 28.07 -9.98
CA ALA A 81 -0.18 27.19 -10.31
C ALA A 81 -0.74 25.77 -10.50
N ARG A 82 -0.47 25.16 -11.65
CA ARG A 82 -1.01 23.84 -12.02
C ARG A 82 0.11 22.88 -12.32
N TRP A 83 -0.22 21.59 -12.36
CA TRP A 83 0.72 20.51 -12.66
C TRP A 83 1.48 20.69 -13.97
N SER A 84 0.84 21.34 -14.95
CA SER A 84 1.41 21.63 -16.27
C SER A 84 2.28 22.89 -16.28
N ASP A 85 2.64 23.44 -15.13
CA ASP A 85 3.56 24.57 -15.03
C ASP A 85 4.88 24.04 -14.44
N ASP A 86 5.92 23.92 -15.25
CA ASP A 86 7.29 23.58 -14.79
C ASP A 86 8.11 24.88 -14.67
N PRO A 87 8.25 25.46 -13.47
CA PRO A 87 9.02 26.68 -13.28
C PRO A 87 10.54 26.45 -13.37
N VAL A 88 11.01 25.20 -13.37
CA VAL A 88 12.44 24.86 -13.39
C VAL A 88 12.95 24.79 -14.82
N ARG A 89 12.25 24.07 -15.69
CA ARG A 89 12.67 23.86 -17.09
C ARG A 89 11.82 24.60 -18.12
N HIS A 90 10.70 25.19 -17.71
CA HIS A 90 9.76 25.87 -18.61
C HIS A 90 9.31 25.00 -19.79
N HIS A 91 9.11 23.69 -19.56
CA HIS A 91 8.80 22.68 -20.59
C HIS A 91 9.79 22.58 -21.74
N ARG A 92 11.01 23.10 -21.56
CA ARG A 92 12.09 22.92 -22.53
C ARG A 92 12.90 21.71 -22.11
N GLU A 93 13.15 20.82 -23.06
CA GLU A 93 14.15 19.79 -22.89
C GLU A 93 15.52 20.48 -22.81
N THR A 94 16.32 20.14 -21.81
CA THR A 94 17.64 20.73 -21.60
C THR A 94 18.52 20.39 -22.81
N PRO A 95 18.89 21.38 -23.66
CA PRO A 95 19.56 21.07 -24.90
C PRO A 95 21.05 20.79 -24.63
N PHE A 96 21.45 19.52 -24.59
CA PHE A 96 22.86 19.13 -24.59
C PHE A 96 23.48 19.14 -25.99
N ASN A 97 22.97 20.00 -26.89
CA ASN A 97 23.34 20.05 -28.30
C ASN A 97 24.53 20.99 -28.59
N ARG A 98 25.24 21.46 -27.55
CA ARG A 98 26.38 22.38 -27.67
C ARG A 98 27.72 21.64 -27.66
N THR A 99 27.75 20.40 -28.11
CA THR A 99 29.01 19.63 -28.22
C THR A 99 29.89 20.22 -29.33
N PHE A 100 31.21 20.27 -29.10
CA PHE A 100 32.14 20.90 -30.05
C PHE A 100 32.17 20.18 -31.41
N SER A 101 32.13 18.85 -31.40
CA SER A 101 32.10 18.04 -32.62
C SER A 101 30.68 17.56 -32.93
N HIS A 102 30.29 17.66 -34.20
CA HIS A 102 28.98 17.19 -34.65
C HIS A 102 28.79 15.67 -34.43
N ASN A 103 29.88 14.90 -34.56
CA ASN A 103 29.89 13.45 -34.36
C ASN A 103 29.61 13.01 -32.91
N SER A 104 29.74 13.92 -31.94
CA SER A 104 29.44 13.65 -30.52
C SER A 104 28.12 14.26 -30.06
N HIS A 105 27.29 14.76 -30.99
CA HIS A 105 25.90 15.06 -30.65
C HIS A 105 25.19 13.79 -30.16
N GLY A 106 24.48 13.92 -29.05
CA GLY A 106 23.82 12.81 -28.37
C GLY A 106 24.68 12.04 -27.37
N SER A 107 25.97 12.38 -27.22
CA SER A 107 26.84 11.75 -26.19
C SER A 107 26.35 11.96 -24.76
N ASN A 108 25.68 13.09 -24.52
CA ASN A 108 25.10 13.48 -23.22
C ASN A 108 23.59 13.22 -23.16
N ASP A 109 23.04 12.46 -24.10
CA ASP A 109 21.63 12.08 -24.02
C ASP A 109 21.41 11.14 -22.84
N GLY A 110 20.22 11.21 -22.26
CA GLY A 110 19.79 10.30 -21.19
C GLY A 110 20.45 10.56 -19.85
N VAL A 111 21.04 11.74 -19.66
CA VAL A 111 21.45 12.17 -18.32
C VAL A 111 20.20 12.42 -17.48
N PRO A 112 20.01 11.70 -16.37
CA PRO A 112 18.83 11.82 -15.54
C PRO A 112 18.70 13.20 -14.88
N LEU A 113 17.46 13.71 -14.87
CA LEU A 113 17.15 15.02 -14.29
C LEU A 113 16.83 14.97 -12.78
N TRP A 114 16.42 13.80 -12.30
CA TRP A 114 16.18 13.45 -10.90
C TRP A 114 16.25 11.92 -10.78
N ASN A 115 15.91 11.34 -9.63
CA ASN A 115 16.17 9.92 -9.40
C ASN A 115 15.29 8.97 -10.26
N TYR A 116 14.17 9.36 -10.88
CA TYR A 116 13.22 8.51 -11.63
C TYR A 116 12.66 7.27 -10.90
N TYR A 117 13.51 6.41 -10.36
CA TYR A 117 13.19 5.14 -9.73
C TYR A 117 12.64 5.35 -8.32
N ALA A 118 13.34 6.13 -7.49
CA ALA A 118 12.95 6.40 -6.11
C ALA A 118 11.61 7.14 -5.99
N GLU A 119 11.31 8.09 -6.89
CA GLU A 119 10.06 8.85 -6.86
C GLU A 119 8.86 8.03 -7.35
N VAL A 120 9.06 7.15 -8.33
CA VAL A 120 7.98 6.33 -8.88
C VAL A 120 7.68 5.12 -7.99
N GLY A 121 8.70 4.51 -7.40
CA GLY A 121 8.54 3.32 -6.55
C GLY A 121 7.99 2.12 -7.31
N GLN A 122 8.41 1.93 -8.56
CA GLN A 122 7.97 0.83 -9.40
C GLN A 122 8.33 -0.51 -8.76
N GLU A 123 7.43 -1.49 -8.83
CA GLU A 123 7.74 -2.82 -8.34
C GLU A 123 8.65 -3.58 -9.32
N TYR A 124 9.89 -3.84 -8.91
CA TYR A 124 10.79 -4.73 -9.61
C TYR A 124 10.61 -6.19 -9.17
N ASN A 125 10.45 -7.07 -10.15
CA ASN A 125 10.48 -8.53 -9.98
C ASN A 125 11.86 -9.09 -10.33
N THR A 126 12.93 -8.37 -9.97
CA THR A 126 14.33 -8.72 -10.23
C THR A 126 15.07 -8.94 -8.91
N PRO A 127 15.38 -10.19 -8.54
CA PRO A 127 16.29 -10.46 -7.42
C PRO A 127 17.66 -9.81 -7.62
N SER A 128 18.31 -9.37 -6.54
CA SER A 128 19.59 -8.65 -6.62
C SER A 128 20.74 -9.47 -7.23
N HIS A 129 20.65 -10.80 -7.22
CA HIS A 129 21.67 -11.68 -7.81
C HIS A 129 21.52 -11.85 -9.33
N PHE A 130 20.50 -11.26 -9.95
CA PHE A 130 20.32 -11.34 -11.40
C PHE A 130 21.40 -10.50 -12.12
N PRO A 131 21.75 -10.87 -13.36
CA PRO A 131 22.64 -10.07 -14.20
C PRO A 131 22.10 -8.68 -14.54
N LEU A 132 22.97 -7.74 -14.90
CA LEU A 132 22.62 -6.34 -15.20
C LEU A 132 21.66 -6.19 -16.37
N HIS A 133 21.77 -7.02 -17.42
CA HIS A 133 20.88 -6.89 -18.59
C HIS A 133 19.38 -7.03 -18.27
N TYR A 134 19.00 -7.58 -17.10
CA TYR A 134 17.61 -7.59 -16.61
C TYR A 134 17.08 -6.20 -16.21
N MET A 135 17.97 -5.21 -16.03
CA MET A 135 17.62 -3.83 -15.72
C MET A 135 17.12 -3.04 -16.94
N ALA A 136 17.47 -3.49 -18.16
CA ALA A 136 17.18 -2.77 -19.41
C ALA A 136 15.71 -2.35 -19.61
N PRO A 137 14.69 -3.16 -19.27
CA PRO A 137 13.29 -2.75 -19.43
C PRO A 137 12.93 -1.51 -18.61
N PHE A 138 13.52 -1.36 -17.42
CA PHE A 138 13.23 -0.25 -16.51
C PHE A 138 13.98 1.02 -16.92
N ILE A 139 15.21 0.88 -17.42
CA ILE A 139 15.96 2.01 -17.98
C ILE A 139 15.25 2.55 -19.24
N HIS A 140 14.84 1.65 -20.13
CA HIS A 140 14.19 2.01 -21.40
C HIS A 140 12.90 2.83 -21.22
N GLN A 141 12.19 2.70 -20.10
CA GLN A 141 10.98 3.50 -19.82
C GLN A 141 11.27 5.01 -19.75
N TYR A 142 12.47 5.41 -19.33
CA TYR A 142 12.87 6.81 -19.21
C TYR A 142 13.75 7.26 -20.38
N THR A 143 14.47 6.34 -21.01
CA THR A 143 15.46 6.66 -22.07
C THR A 143 15.03 6.20 -23.46
N GLY A 144 13.77 5.77 -23.65
CA GLY A 144 13.32 5.12 -24.89
C GLY A 144 13.33 5.99 -26.14
N LYS A 145 13.43 7.32 -26.00
CA LYS A 145 13.67 8.24 -27.13
C LYS A 145 15.11 8.23 -27.62
N MET A 146 16.05 7.77 -26.81
CA MET A 146 17.50 7.89 -27.03
C MET A 146 18.11 6.56 -27.45
N TRP A 147 17.79 5.49 -26.73
CA TRP A 147 18.32 4.15 -27.01
C TRP A 147 17.21 3.11 -27.09
N SER A 148 17.32 2.20 -28.05
CA SER A 148 16.43 1.04 -28.09
C SER A 148 16.71 0.12 -26.89
N ARG A 149 15.75 -0.71 -26.53
CA ARG A 149 15.95 -1.72 -25.47
C ARG A 149 17.14 -2.64 -25.76
N ASN A 150 17.37 -2.99 -27.02
CA ASN A 150 18.48 -3.86 -27.42
C ASN A 150 19.84 -3.17 -27.28
N ASP A 151 19.91 -1.87 -27.56
CA ASP A 151 21.14 -1.08 -27.37
C ASP A 151 21.50 -0.99 -25.89
N ILE A 152 20.49 -0.73 -25.03
CA ILE A 152 20.67 -0.73 -23.58
C ILE A 152 21.20 -2.09 -23.09
N VAL A 153 20.58 -3.20 -23.53
CA VAL A 153 21.05 -4.55 -23.19
C VAL A 153 22.50 -4.77 -23.62
N ARG A 154 22.88 -4.32 -24.82
CA ARG A 154 24.26 -4.45 -25.32
C ARG A 154 25.25 -3.65 -24.47
N HIS A 155 24.92 -2.42 -24.10
CA HIS A 155 25.77 -1.61 -23.22
C HIS A 155 25.89 -2.21 -21.82
N LEU A 156 24.80 -2.74 -21.25
CA LEU A 156 24.83 -3.42 -19.95
C LEU A 156 25.73 -4.65 -19.98
N LYS A 157 25.67 -5.47 -21.04
CA LYS A 157 26.59 -6.61 -21.23
C LYS A 157 28.04 -6.17 -21.37
N LEU A 158 28.30 -5.05 -22.05
CA LEU A 158 29.65 -4.47 -22.12
C LEU A 158 30.16 -4.07 -20.73
N ILE A 159 29.31 -3.49 -19.88
CA ILE A 159 29.66 -3.20 -18.48
C ILE A 159 29.97 -4.49 -17.73
N GLU A 160 29.13 -5.53 -17.84
CA GLU A 160 29.34 -6.84 -17.22
C GLU A 160 30.73 -7.40 -17.58
N GLU A 161 31.09 -7.39 -18.87
CA GLU A 161 32.37 -7.91 -19.39
C GLU A 161 33.59 -7.07 -18.98
N ARG A 162 33.48 -5.73 -19.03
CA ARG A 162 34.63 -4.82 -18.84
C ARG A 162 34.93 -4.52 -17.39
N THR A 163 33.91 -4.41 -16.56
CA THR A 163 34.09 -4.10 -15.13
C THR A 163 34.22 -5.35 -14.27
N GLY A 164 33.69 -6.49 -14.72
CA GLY A 164 33.52 -7.70 -13.92
C GLY A 164 32.38 -7.60 -12.89
N LEU A 165 31.55 -6.55 -12.94
CA LEU A 165 30.35 -6.40 -12.11
C LEU A 165 29.19 -7.10 -12.82
N ILE A 166 28.97 -8.37 -12.50
CA ILE A 166 28.03 -9.23 -13.22
C ILE A 166 26.61 -9.04 -12.71
N SER A 167 26.42 -8.99 -11.38
CA SER A 167 25.10 -8.91 -10.77
C SER A 167 24.71 -7.49 -10.35
N ILE A 168 23.42 -7.25 -10.20
CA ILE A 168 22.88 -5.98 -9.69
C ILE A 168 23.42 -5.69 -8.28
N GLN A 169 23.61 -6.73 -7.47
CA GLN A 169 24.21 -6.64 -6.15
C GLN A 169 25.68 -6.19 -6.23
N ASP A 170 26.46 -6.71 -7.19
CA ASP A 170 27.86 -6.32 -7.36
C ASP A 170 28.00 -4.83 -7.67
N VAL A 171 27.10 -4.28 -8.50
CA VAL A 171 27.05 -2.84 -8.82
C VAL A 171 26.70 -2.02 -7.58
N HIS A 172 25.70 -2.44 -6.80
CA HIS A 172 25.34 -1.75 -5.56
C HIS A 172 26.51 -1.72 -4.57
N ASP A 173 27.22 -2.85 -4.40
CA ASP A 173 28.31 -2.96 -3.42
C ASP A 173 29.62 -2.32 -3.89
N ASN A 174 29.84 -2.21 -5.21
CA ASN A 174 31.07 -1.68 -5.81
C ASN A 174 30.80 -0.47 -6.71
N LEU A 175 29.87 0.40 -6.32
CA LEU A 175 29.50 1.59 -7.05
C LEU A 175 30.69 2.52 -7.41
N PRO A 176 31.67 2.78 -6.50
CA PRO A 176 32.85 3.56 -6.84
C PRO A 176 33.64 2.98 -8.02
N ARG A 177 33.75 1.65 -8.12
CA ARG A 177 34.46 0.98 -9.21
C ARG A 177 33.77 1.18 -10.57
N LEU A 178 32.44 1.21 -10.59
CA LEU A 178 31.68 1.51 -11.82
C LEU A 178 31.89 2.96 -12.26
N GLN A 179 31.88 3.90 -11.30
CA GLN A 179 32.09 5.32 -11.57
C GLN A 179 33.51 5.59 -12.09
N GLU A 180 34.54 5.07 -11.41
CA GLU A 180 35.94 5.20 -11.83
C GLU A 180 36.16 4.61 -13.24
N TRP A 181 35.61 3.42 -13.51
CA TRP A 181 35.70 2.82 -14.85
C TRP A 181 35.02 3.69 -15.92
N GLY A 182 33.84 4.24 -15.60
CA GLY A 182 33.09 5.12 -16.51
C GLY A 182 33.81 6.43 -16.84
N GLU A 183 34.58 6.96 -15.90
CA GLU A 183 35.42 8.14 -16.09
C GLU A 183 36.67 7.82 -16.93
N VAL A 184 37.31 6.66 -16.71
CA VAL A 184 38.50 6.25 -17.46
C VAL A 184 38.19 5.86 -18.90
N GLU A 185 37.15 5.07 -19.13
CA GLU A 185 36.74 4.56 -20.45
C GLU A 185 35.72 5.49 -21.14
N MET A 186 35.80 6.78 -20.85
CA MET A 186 34.84 7.81 -21.28
C MET A 186 34.47 7.67 -22.77
N GLY A 187 33.19 7.43 -23.05
CA GLY A 187 32.65 7.29 -24.41
C GLY A 187 32.40 5.86 -24.88
N THR A 188 32.85 4.83 -24.15
CA THR A 188 32.50 3.42 -24.45
C THR A 188 31.03 3.12 -24.17
N VAL A 189 30.52 3.65 -23.05
CA VAL A 189 29.10 3.62 -22.66
C VAL A 189 28.65 5.08 -22.45
N PRO A 190 27.46 5.47 -22.90
CA PRO A 190 26.94 6.81 -22.63
C PRO A 190 26.90 7.09 -21.12
N HIS A 191 27.44 8.23 -20.70
CA HIS A 191 27.55 8.56 -19.28
C HIS A 191 26.18 8.61 -18.57
N GLY A 192 25.14 9.08 -19.26
CA GLY A 192 23.77 9.05 -18.74
C GLY A 192 23.29 7.63 -18.40
N LEU A 193 23.69 6.62 -19.19
CA LEU A 193 23.35 5.23 -18.91
C LEU A 193 24.01 4.72 -17.62
N LEU A 194 25.26 5.12 -17.34
CA LEU A 194 25.94 4.73 -16.10
C LEU A 194 25.22 5.27 -14.86
N GLN A 195 24.77 6.53 -14.91
CA GLN A 195 23.97 7.12 -13.83
C GLN A 195 22.62 6.40 -13.66
N HIS A 196 21.97 6.01 -14.76
CA HIS A 196 20.75 5.19 -14.70
C HIS A 196 20.99 3.82 -14.05
N VAL A 197 22.09 3.15 -14.39
CA VAL A 197 22.48 1.86 -13.80
C VAL A 197 22.73 2.02 -12.30
N GLU A 198 23.46 3.05 -11.90
CA GLU A 198 23.75 3.34 -10.50
C GLU A 198 22.47 3.47 -9.66
N MET A 199 21.58 4.39 -10.05
CA MET A 199 20.37 4.67 -9.28
C MET A 199 19.41 3.48 -9.27
N LEU A 200 19.24 2.79 -10.41
CA LEU A 200 18.34 1.64 -10.52
C LEU A 200 18.86 0.44 -9.73
N ALA A 201 20.17 0.16 -9.76
CA ALA A 201 20.74 -0.94 -8.97
C ALA A 201 20.52 -0.70 -7.48
N ASN A 202 20.74 0.55 -7.03
CA ASN A 202 20.48 0.95 -5.66
C ASN A 202 19.01 0.75 -5.25
N ASP A 203 18.06 1.15 -6.11
CA ASP A 203 16.64 1.01 -5.78
C ASP A 203 16.16 -0.45 -5.81
N ILE A 204 16.64 -1.28 -6.75
CA ILE A 204 16.33 -2.73 -6.80
C ILE A 204 16.82 -3.42 -5.53
N VAL A 205 18.07 -3.18 -5.11
CA VAL A 205 18.61 -3.78 -3.89
C VAL A 205 17.86 -3.29 -2.66
N LEU A 206 17.53 -2.00 -2.58
CA LEU A 206 16.72 -1.44 -1.50
C LEU A 206 15.32 -2.07 -1.44
N GLN A 207 14.64 -2.23 -2.58
CA GLN A 207 13.32 -2.85 -2.65
C GLN A 207 13.38 -4.31 -2.19
N ASN A 208 14.40 -5.07 -2.61
CA ASN A 208 14.61 -6.45 -2.18
C ASN A 208 14.88 -6.55 -0.67
N ARG A 209 15.68 -5.62 -0.10
CA ARG A 209 15.87 -5.50 1.36
C ARG A 209 14.56 -5.23 2.08
N LYS A 210 13.73 -4.30 1.57
CA LYS A 210 12.38 -4.01 2.12
C LYS A 210 11.46 -5.23 2.05
N LYS A 211 11.43 -5.96 0.93
CA LYS A 211 10.65 -7.21 0.75
C LYS A 211 11.11 -8.29 1.75
N GLY A 212 12.41 -8.49 1.90
CA GLY A 212 12.99 -9.43 2.88
C GLY A 212 12.67 -9.06 4.32
N PHE A 213 12.78 -7.78 4.67
CA PHE A 213 12.42 -7.27 6.00
C PHE A 213 10.93 -7.44 6.30
N ARG A 214 10.06 -7.12 5.33
CA ARG A 214 8.60 -7.29 5.45
C ARG A 214 8.21 -8.74 5.70
N ARG A 215 8.87 -9.70 5.06
CA ARG A 215 8.66 -11.15 5.26
C ARG A 215 9.04 -11.58 6.68
N LYS A 216 10.24 -11.22 7.14
CA LYS A 216 10.69 -11.49 8.53
C LYS A 216 9.74 -10.88 9.57
N LEU A 217 9.29 -9.65 9.35
CA LEU A 217 8.31 -9.00 10.23
C LEU A 217 6.96 -9.74 10.27
N HIS A 218 6.53 -10.36 9.18
CA HIS A 218 5.29 -11.14 9.15
C HIS A 218 5.37 -12.36 10.08
N GLU A 219 6.50 -13.06 10.06
CA GLU A 219 6.77 -14.21 10.93
C GLU A 219 6.84 -13.79 12.41
N ASN A 220 7.28 -12.56 12.66
CA ASN A 220 7.32 -11.95 14.00
C ASN A 220 5.98 -11.35 14.45
N GLY A 221 4.87 -11.65 13.76
CA GLY A 221 3.51 -11.23 14.15
C GLY A 221 3.10 -9.84 13.70
N VAL A 222 3.91 -9.15 12.88
CA VAL A 222 3.51 -7.89 12.25
C VAL A 222 2.81 -8.18 10.93
N LEU A 223 1.49 -8.23 11.02
CA LEU A 223 0.59 -8.56 9.91
C LEU A 223 0.11 -7.29 9.21
N ARG A 224 0.43 -7.16 7.91
CA ARG A 224 0.03 -6.02 7.07
C ARG A 224 -0.48 -6.49 5.71
N THR A 225 -1.49 -5.83 5.17
CA THR A 225 -2.06 -6.10 3.83
C THR A 225 -1.07 -5.76 2.71
N SER A 226 -1.46 -5.99 1.45
CA SER A 226 -0.74 -5.50 0.27
C SER A 226 -0.65 -3.96 0.22
N THR A 227 -1.64 -3.26 0.77
CA THR A 227 -1.65 -1.79 0.95
C THR A 227 -0.84 -1.32 2.16
N MET A 228 -0.17 -2.24 2.87
CA MET A 228 0.63 -1.97 4.08
C MET A 228 -0.18 -1.51 5.31
N GLU A 229 -1.50 -1.67 5.30
CA GLU A 229 -2.36 -1.47 6.47
C GLU A 229 -2.21 -2.64 7.44
N ARG A 230 -2.20 -2.37 8.75
CA ARG A 230 -2.14 -3.43 9.75
C ARG A 230 -3.46 -4.18 9.82
N TYR A 231 -3.39 -5.51 9.86
CA TYR A 231 -4.52 -6.37 10.21
C TYR A 231 -4.14 -7.26 11.38
N TYR A 232 -5.13 -7.83 12.06
CA TYR A 232 -4.91 -8.69 13.22
C TYR A 232 -5.50 -10.07 12.93
N ALA A 233 -4.73 -11.11 13.19
CA ALA A 233 -5.15 -12.50 13.07
C ALA A 233 -4.52 -13.32 14.19
N LEU A 234 -5.19 -14.41 14.56
CA LEU A 234 -4.63 -15.37 15.51
C LEU A 234 -3.41 -16.07 14.88
N PRO A 235 -2.37 -16.38 15.67
CA PRO A 235 -1.26 -17.20 15.19
C PRO A 235 -1.74 -18.63 14.93
N HIS A 236 -0.99 -19.37 14.11
CA HIS A 236 -1.21 -20.80 13.95
C HIS A 236 -0.95 -21.55 15.25
N LEU A 237 -1.74 -22.60 15.51
CA LEU A 237 -1.47 -23.55 16.57
C LEU A 237 -0.26 -24.41 16.18
N ARG A 238 0.91 -24.12 16.75
CA ARG A 238 2.13 -24.91 16.49
C ARG A 238 2.13 -26.23 17.24
N SER A 239 1.57 -26.26 18.45
CA SER A 239 1.56 -27.43 19.34
C SER A 239 0.45 -27.33 20.38
N GLY A 240 0.02 -28.47 20.91
CA GLY A 240 -0.94 -28.55 22.01
C GLY A 240 -2.42 -28.46 21.56
N PRO A 241 -3.35 -28.63 22.51
CA PRO A 241 -4.78 -28.52 22.23
C PRO A 241 -5.20 -27.06 21.98
N PRO A 242 -6.27 -26.82 21.19
CA PRO A 242 -6.77 -25.46 20.94
C PRO A 242 -7.32 -24.78 22.20
N MET A 243 -7.88 -25.57 23.13
CA MET A 243 -8.37 -25.10 24.42
C MET A 243 -7.32 -25.42 25.50
N PRO A 244 -7.05 -24.50 26.44
CA PRO A 244 -6.07 -24.73 27.49
C PRO A 244 -6.54 -25.83 28.44
N THR A 245 -5.78 -26.92 28.54
CA THR A 245 -6.04 -28.03 29.48
C THR A 245 -5.27 -27.84 30.78
N THR A 246 -3.94 -27.72 30.71
CA THR A 246 -3.07 -27.47 31.88
C THR A 246 -3.18 -26.03 32.39
N LEU A 247 -3.60 -25.10 31.53
CA LEU A 247 -3.82 -23.68 31.83
C LEU A 247 -5.31 -23.33 31.94
N GLN A 248 -6.16 -24.32 32.22
CA GLN A 248 -7.61 -24.12 32.35
C GLN A 248 -7.90 -23.13 33.48
N GLN A 249 -8.67 -22.08 33.17
CA GLN A 249 -9.14 -21.14 34.18
C GLN A 249 -10.20 -21.80 35.07
N PRO A 250 -10.29 -21.44 36.37
CA PRO A 250 -11.39 -21.93 37.20
C PRO A 250 -12.74 -21.54 36.58
N SER A 251 -13.70 -22.46 36.61
CA SER A 251 -15.02 -22.29 35.97
C SER A 251 -15.77 -21.04 36.45
N GLY A 252 -15.46 -20.53 37.64
CA GLY A 252 -16.13 -19.39 38.26
C GLY A 252 -17.46 -19.75 38.92
N ALA A 253 -18.12 -20.84 38.50
CA ALA A 253 -19.27 -21.40 39.20
C ALA A 253 -18.84 -22.05 40.54
N PHE A 254 -19.63 -21.85 41.60
CA PHE A 254 -19.46 -22.62 42.82
C PHE A 254 -19.68 -24.11 42.49
N PRO A 255 -18.73 -25.00 42.81
CA PRO A 255 -18.72 -26.35 42.27
C PRO A 255 -19.66 -27.28 43.07
N TRP A 256 -20.95 -26.95 43.16
CA TRP A 256 -21.95 -27.89 43.64
C TRP A 256 -22.00 -29.10 42.70
N GLY A 257 -21.60 -30.26 43.23
CA GLY A 257 -21.62 -31.50 42.48
C GLY A 257 -23.05 -31.86 42.08
N LYS A 258 -23.23 -32.31 40.83
CA LYS A 258 -24.55 -32.72 40.32
C LYS A 258 -25.24 -33.79 41.19
N TYR A 259 -24.44 -34.64 41.85
CA TYR A 259 -24.94 -35.65 42.79
C TYR A 259 -24.93 -35.21 44.26
N THR A 260 -24.26 -34.11 44.61
CA THR A 260 -24.33 -33.55 45.98
C THR A 260 -25.58 -32.70 46.16
N HIS A 261 -26.04 -32.02 45.10
CA HIS A 261 -27.25 -31.21 45.12
C HIS A 261 -28.14 -31.59 43.92
N MET A 262 -28.96 -32.64 44.10
CA MET A 262 -29.75 -33.27 43.03
C MET A 262 -30.99 -32.43 42.65
N LEU A 263 -30.78 -31.29 41.98
CA LEU A 263 -31.86 -30.44 41.45
C LEU A 263 -32.26 -30.79 40.01
N GLY A 264 -31.36 -31.43 39.25
CA GLY A 264 -31.56 -31.74 37.84
C GLY A 264 -30.26 -32.15 37.15
N GLY A 265 -30.35 -32.65 35.91
CA GLY A 265 -29.19 -33.08 35.12
C GLY A 265 -28.58 -34.43 35.53
N THR A 266 -29.08 -35.05 36.61
CA THR A 266 -28.74 -36.41 37.01
C THR A 266 -29.61 -37.41 36.28
N LYS A 267 -29.03 -38.15 35.33
CA LYS A 267 -29.67 -39.32 34.70
C LYS A 267 -29.25 -40.57 35.46
N ILE A 268 -30.03 -40.92 36.48
CA ILE A 268 -29.83 -42.13 37.28
C ILE A 268 -30.86 -43.16 36.81
N HIS A 269 -30.40 -44.34 36.40
CA HIS A 269 -31.29 -45.43 36.03
C HIS A 269 -32.19 -45.80 37.22
N PRO A 270 -33.49 -46.10 37.04
CA PRO A 270 -34.41 -46.37 38.16
C PRO A 270 -33.90 -47.45 39.14
N LEU A 271 -33.19 -48.46 38.64
CA LEU A 271 -32.54 -49.51 39.46
C LEU A 271 -31.53 -48.96 40.49
N HIS A 272 -30.94 -47.79 40.25
CA HIS A 272 -29.87 -47.20 41.05
C HIS A 272 -30.32 -45.97 41.84
N ARG A 273 -31.62 -45.81 42.10
CA ARG A 273 -32.18 -44.62 42.78
C ARG A 273 -31.61 -44.49 44.22
N PRO A 274 -30.90 -43.39 44.54
CA PRO A 274 -30.32 -43.18 45.87
C PRO A 274 -31.33 -42.56 46.86
N ASP A 275 -30.89 -42.32 48.10
CA ASP A 275 -31.53 -41.48 49.11
C ASP A 275 -32.99 -41.82 49.48
N GLY A 276 -33.31 -43.12 49.44
CA GLY A 276 -34.57 -43.69 49.89
C GLY A 276 -34.50 -44.39 51.26
N PHE A 277 -33.49 -44.13 52.09
CA PHE A 277 -33.20 -44.92 53.32
C PHE A 277 -34.36 -45.01 54.33
N LEU A 278 -35.26 -44.03 54.34
CA LEU A 278 -36.49 -44.02 55.15
C LEU A 278 -37.76 -44.22 54.30
N LYS A 279 -37.61 -44.72 53.07
CA LYS A 279 -38.66 -44.93 52.06
C LYS A 279 -38.44 -46.28 51.34
N GLU A 280 -38.32 -46.27 50.01
CA GLU A 280 -38.17 -47.44 49.14
C GLU A 280 -36.87 -48.22 49.41
N ASN A 281 -35.80 -47.56 49.85
CA ASN A 281 -34.51 -48.21 50.12
C ASN A 281 -34.34 -48.62 51.61
N MET A 282 -35.35 -48.42 52.45
CA MET A 282 -35.32 -48.92 53.83
C MET A 282 -35.29 -50.45 53.86
N TYR A 283 -35.91 -51.07 52.85
CA TYR A 283 -35.93 -52.50 52.61
C TYR A 283 -35.39 -52.78 51.21
N PRO A 284 -34.06 -52.86 51.04
CA PRO A 284 -33.48 -53.29 49.77
C PRO A 284 -33.94 -54.72 49.44
N PRO A 285 -33.97 -55.09 48.14
CA PRO A 285 -34.31 -56.44 47.70
C PRO A 285 -33.39 -57.52 48.29
#